data_AF-A0A7X9RSR1-F1
#
_entry.id   AF-A0A7X9RSR1-F1
#
_cell.length_a   1.000
_cell.length_b   1.000
_cell.length_c   1.000
_cell.angle_alpha   90.00
_cell.angle_beta   90.00
_cell.angle_gamma   90.00
#
_symmetry.space_group_name_H-M   'P 1'
#
loop_
_entity.id
_entity.type
_entity.pdbx_description
1 polymer ?
#
loop_
_entity_poly.entity_id
_entity_poly.type
_entity_poly.pdbx_seq_one_letter_code
_entity_poly.pdbx_strand_id
1 'polypeptide(L)'
;MKLSNIKLLLFLFPFFVSCTATKNQPSNEKLIVKTKTGELAILINEGSNRHFSWRDIKPSQNKLKWDLSFYETSEKVIVKSDIDSVEFIMKNHSSKMVQFDFGNDSTVDVQFISDDFKTQEIQFDSNNGIGYQVKYQETPSKYLKELEKKYPMDLKGENKSDTETVLEVLHWVGSRWKHNGSNSPSKSDAITILDEVNEGQRFPCFAFAIVLRDQLSVLGYKARTIYLKTADAATSNYPSGHVATEVYLDDLEKWAYVDGQFNAMPMVNDIPLNAVEFQTALTNNYKNVIVKTLNTEPVYKNNFNDFIYPYLYYIETSLDNRYEKDKRFKIDGKRNMMLVPLGADNLKKTKFYGSNIDYCVYTNSLEDFYAKPNIENKDI
;
A
#
# COMPACT_ATOMS: atom_id res chain seq x y z
N MET A 1 52.30 17.11 41.28
CA MET A 1 51.64 17.26 39.97
C MET A 1 50.88 15.97 39.70
N LYS A 2 49.55 16.01 39.70
CA LYS A 2 48.66 14.83 39.61
C LYS A 2 48.68 14.28 38.16
N LEU A 3 48.95 12.99 38.01
CA LEU A 3 48.68 12.23 36.78
C LEU A 3 47.22 11.77 36.80
N SER A 4 46.50 12.09 35.73
CA SER A 4 45.08 11.85 35.53
C SER A 4 44.83 10.40 35.07
N ASN A 5 43.90 9.73 35.75
CA ASN A 5 43.35 8.42 35.37
C ASN A 5 42.30 8.61 34.26
N ILE A 6 42.57 8.13 33.05
CA ILE A 6 41.55 7.89 32.03
C ILE A 6 41.02 6.48 32.26
N LYS A 7 39.82 6.36 32.83
CA LYS A 7 39.04 5.11 32.79
C LYS A 7 38.14 5.15 31.56
N LEU A 8 38.42 4.22 30.64
CA LEU A 8 37.64 3.90 29.46
C LEU A 8 36.25 3.38 29.91
N LEU A 9 35.18 4.14 29.65
CA LEU A 9 33.81 3.65 29.82
C LEU A 9 33.46 2.80 28.60
N LEU A 10 33.45 1.47 28.76
CA LEU A 10 32.79 0.58 27.81
C LEU A 10 31.28 0.77 27.94
N PHE A 11 30.65 1.37 26.92
CA PHE A 11 29.20 1.30 26.75
C PHE A 11 28.82 -0.12 26.29
N LEU A 12 28.36 -0.94 27.23
CA LEU A 12 27.63 -2.16 26.94
C LEU A 12 26.26 -1.77 26.35
N PHE A 13 26.12 -1.89 25.04
CA PHE A 13 24.80 -1.94 24.40
C PHE A 13 24.03 -3.16 24.95
N PRO A 14 22.81 -3.00 25.48
CA PRO A 14 22.00 -4.15 25.81
C PRO A 14 21.58 -4.80 24.48
N PHE A 15 22.12 -5.98 24.20
CA PHE A 15 21.50 -6.92 23.28
C PHE A 15 20.10 -7.22 23.82
N PHE A 16 19.06 -6.77 23.13
CA PHE A 16 17.71 -7.31 23.32
C PHE A 16 17.73 -8.77 22.90
N VAL A 17 17.90 -9.66 23.86
CA VAL A 17 17.66 -11.09 23.70
C VAL A 17 16.16 -11.26 23.55
N SER A 18 15.69 -11.51 22.32
CA SER A 18 14.34 -12.01 22.06
C SER A 18 14.22 -13.41 22.64
N CYS A 19 13.71 -13.51 23.86
CA CYS A 19 13.31 -14.78 24.46
C CYS A 19 11.81 -14.96 24.19
N THR A 20 11.45 -15.67 23.13
CA THR A 20 10.09 -16.19 22.95
C THR A 20 10.16 -17.70 23.13
N ALA A 21 9.70 -18.19 24.27
CA ALA A 21 9.45 -19.60 24.47
C ALA A 21 8.12 -19.95 23.78
N THR A 22 8.17 -20.45 22.54
CA THR A 22 6.98 -20.87 21.81
C THR A 22 6.44 -22.15 22.43
N LYS A 23 5.20 -22.12 22.95
CA LYS A 23 4.50 -23.32 23.41
C LYS A 23 3.47 -23.76 22.38
N ASN A 24 3.65 -24.95 21.81
CA ASN A 24 2.59 -25.64 21.08
C ASN A 24 1.66 -26.31 22.09
N GLN A 25 0.46 -25.78 22.30
CA GLN A 25 -0.53 -26.38 23.19
C GLN A 25 -1.64 -27.12 22.41
N PRO A 26 -2.04 -28.34 22.86
CA PRO A 26 -3.08 -29.12 22.21
C PRO A 26 -4.46 -28.45 22.29
N SER A 27 -5.34 -28.78 21.33
CA SER A 27 -6.58 -28.04 21.00
C SER A 27 -7.58 -27.80 22.14
N ASN A 28 -7.53 -28.57 23.24
CA ASN A 28 -8.47 -28.54 24.37
C ASN A 28 -7.91 -27.87 25.64
N GLU A 29 -6.66 -27.40 25.67
CA GLU A 29 -6.16 -26.62 26.81
C GLU A 29 -6.60 -25.16 26.73
N LYS A 30 -6.87 -24.57 27.90
CA LYS A 30 -7.10 -23.13 28.04
C LYS A 30 -5.80 -22.41 27.63
N LEU A 31 -5.85 -21.64 26.54
CA LEU A 31 -4.70 -20.87 26.07
C LEU A 31 -4.49 -19.65 26.97
N ILE A 32 -3.32 -19.54 27.58
CA ILE A 32 -2.96 -18.44 28.50
C ILE A 32 -1.70 -17.76 27.98
N VAL A 33 -1.74 -16.43 27.87
CA VAL A 33 -0.60 -15.58 27.49
C VAL A 33 -0.30 -14.62 28.64
N LYS A 34 0.93 -14.63 29.15
CA LYS A 34 1.33 -13.67 30.19
C LYS A 34 1.63 -12.31 29.57
N THR A 35 1.38 -11.21 30.26
CA THR A 35 1.74 -9.85 29.81
C THR A 35 1.94 -8.92 31.01
N LYS A 36 2.77 -7.86 30.90
CA LYS A 36 2.76 -6.76 31.90
C LYS A 36 2.08 -5.52 31.35
N THR A 37 2.30 -5.21 30.07
CA THR A 37 1.85 -3.95 29.47
C THR A 37 0.43 -4.04 28.92
N GLY A 38 -0.02 -5.24 28.55
CA GLY A 38 -1.25 -5.43 27.79
C GLY A 38 -1.11 -5.06 26.31
N GLU A 39 0.09 -4.76 25.83
CA GLU A 39 0.37 -4.54 24.41
C GLU A 39 0.39 -5.89 23.70
N LEU A 40 -0.57 -6.11 22.81
CA LEU A 40 -0.72 -7.37 22.10
C LEU A 40 -0.46 -7.23 20.61
N ALA A 41 0.32 -8.16 20.11
CA ALA A 41 0.61 -8.39 18.71
C ALA A 41 -0.13 -9.65 18.25
N ILE A 42 -0.98 -9.54 17.22
CA ILE A 42 -1.51 -10.71 16.52
C ILE A 42 -0.79 -10.84 15.20
N LEU A 43 -0.24 -12.02 14.93
CA LEU A 43 0.30 -12.41 13.65
C LEU A 43 -0.55 -13.57 13.11
N ILE A 44 -1.11 -13.42 11.92
CA ILE A 44 -1.77 -14.51 11.22
C ILE A 44 -0.83 -15.03 10.15
N ASN A 45 -0.63 -16.35 10.07
CA ASN A 45 0.32 -17.06 9.22
C ASN A 45 1.75 -16.49 9.28
N GLU A 46 2.56 -16.91 10.26
CA GLU A 46 3.99 -16.55 10.27
C GLU A 46 4.67 -17.05 8.96
N GLY A 47 5.07 -16.11 8.10
CA GLY A 47 5.65 -16.39 6.77
C GLY A 47 5.31 -15.34 5.71
N SER A 48 5.33 -15.75 4.44
CA SER A 48 5.14 -14.88 3.26
C SER A 48 3.77 -14.19 3.17
N ASN A 49 2.79 -14.65 3.95
CA ASN A 49 1.40 -14.17 3.91
C ASN A 49 0.91 -13.70 5.29
N ARG A 50 1.76 -13.00 6.06
CA ARG A 50 1.33 -12.52 7.38
C ARG A 50 0.49 -11.25 7.33
N HIS A 51 -0.45 -11.11 8.25
CA HIS A 51 -0.94 -9.79 8.64
C HIS A 51 -0.85 -9.60 10.15
N PHE A 52 -0.78 -8.34 10.54
CA PHE A 52 -0.34 -7.94 11.86
C PHE A 52 -1.17 -6.80 12.42
N SER A 53 -1.65 -6.98 13.64
CA SER A 53 -2.42 -5.96 14.35
C SER A 53 -1.89 -5.81 15.77
N TRP A 54 -1.64 -4.55 16.16
CA TRP A 54 -1.40 -4.18 17.54
C TRP A 54 -2.70 -3.75 18.20
N ARG A 55 -2.91 -4.17 19.44
CA ARG A 55 -3.98 -3.65 20.29
C ARG A 55 -3.56 -3.68 21.74
N ASP A 56 -3.93 -2.63 22.46
CA ASP A 56 -3.76 -2.58 23.90
C ASP A 56 -5.00 -3.16 24.58
N ILE A 57 -4.76 -4.08 25.50
CA ILE A 57 -5.77 -4.56 26.45
C ILE A 57 -5.42 -4.06 27.85
N LYS A 58 -6.44 -3.67 28.60
CA LYS A 58 -6.30 -3.18 29.96
C LYS A 58 -6.86 -4.20 30.93
N PRO A 59 -6.25 -4.37 32.12
CA PRO A 59 -6.75 -5.29 33.15
C PRO A 59 -8.21 -5.07 33.56
N SER A 60 -8.73 -3.85 33.39
CA SER A 60 -10.14 -3.51 33.67
C SER A 60 -11.14 -4.09 32.66
N GLN A 61 -10.68 -4.55 31.51
CA GLN A 61 -11.51 -5.09 30.44
C GLN A 61 -11.68 -6.60 30.65
N ASN A 62 -12.55 -7.01 31.58
CA ASN A 62 -12.72 -8.43 31.95
C ASN A 62 -12.92 -9.38 30.75
N LYS A 63 -13.55 -8.91 29.65
CA LYS A 63 -13.71 -9.66 28.40
C LYS A 63 -13.71 -8.75 27.17
N LEU A 64 -13.08 -9.20 26.08
CA LEU A 64 -13.01 -8.50 24.80
C LEU A 64 -13.29 -9.44 23.62
N LYS A 65 -13.69 -8.84 22.50
CA LYS A 65 -13.79 -9.52 21.21
C LYS A 65 -12.78 -8.92 20.23
N TRP A 66 -12.19 -9.76 19.40
CA TRP A 66 -11.28 -9.35 18.35
C TRP A 66 -11.58 -10.11 17.06
N ASP A 67 -12.07 -9.38 16.07
CA ASP A 67 -12.41 -9.94 14.76
C ASP A 67 -11.15 -10.07 13.90
N LEU A 68 -10.99 -11.23 13.28
CA LEU A 68 -9.89 -11.58 12.38
C LEU A 68 -10.46 -11.87 10.99
N SER A 69 -9.90 -11.22 9.96
CA SER A 69 -10.24 -11.49 8.57
C SER A 69 -9.38 -12.64 8.05
N PHE A 70 -10.00 -13.74 7.63
CA PHE A 70 -9.32 -14.90 7.10
C PHE A 70 -9.45 -14.97 5.57
N TYR A 71 -8.35 -15.32 4.92
CA TYR A 71 -8.30 -15.53 3.46
C TYR A 71 -8.46 -17.01 3.07
N GLU A 72 -8.30 -17.91 4.03
CA GLU A 72 -8.35 -19.36 3.84
C GLU A 72 -9.34 -20.01 4.82
N THR A 73 -9.72 -21.26 4.54
CA THR A 73 -10.64 -22.02 5.42
C THR A 73 -10.10 -22.25 6.84
N SER A 74 -8.77 -22.12 7.03
CA SER A 74 -8.11 -22.12 8.32
C SER A 74 -6.77 -21.41 8.22
N GLU A 75 -6.38 -20.69 9.27
CA GLU A 75 -5.10 -19.98 9.34
C GLU A 75 -4.42 -20.20 10.69
N LYS A 76 -3.08 -20.10 10.72
CA LYS A 76 -2.30 -20.12 11.96
C LYS A 76 -2.37 -18.75 12.60
N VAL A 77 -2.90 -18.65 13.81
CA VAL A 77 -2.94 -17.42 14.60
C VAL A 77 -1.86 -17.50 15.67
N ILE A 78 -1.05 -16.46 15.77
CA ILE A 78 -0.05 -16.28 16.81
C ILE A 78 -0.40 -15.01 17.56
N VAL A 79 -0.51 -15.14 18.87
CA VAL A 79 -0.82 -14.04 19.77
C VAL A 79 0.41 -13.85 20.66
N LYS A 80 1.00 -12.67 20.59
CA LYS A 80 2.24 -12.32 21.28
C LYS A 80 2.01 -11.11 22.19
N SER A 81 2.60 -11.14 23.36
CA SER A 81 2.70 -10.02 24.28
C SER A 81 4.17 -9.62 24.50
N ASP A 82 4.40 -8.72 25.46
CA ASP A 82 5.71 -8.36 25.99
C ASP A 82 6.42 -9.48 26.77
N ILE A 83 5.74 -10.59 27.10
CA ILE A 83 6.29 -11.70 27.91
C ILE A 83 6.23 -13.04 27.19
N ASP A 84 5.11 -13.36 26.57
CA ASP A 84 4.80 -14.72 26.12
C ASP A 84 4.10 -14.70 24.76
N SER A 85 3.97 -15.88 24.16
CA SER A 85 3.22 -16.05 22.93
C SER A 85 2.55 -17.41 22.89
N VAL A 86 1.37 -17.46 22.27
CA VAL A 86 0.68 -18.72 21.96
C VAL A 86 0.40 -18.78 20.47
N GLU A 87 0.46 -19.99 19.91
CA GLU A 87 0.08 -20.26 18.53
C GLU A 87 -1.00 -21.34 18.46
N PHE A 88 -1.94 -21.18 17.52
CA PHE A 88 -2.99 -22.14 17.27
C PHE A 88 -3.51 -22.04 15.84
N ILE A 89 -4.00 -23.14 15.29
CA ILE A 89 -4.76 -23.11 14.03
C ILE A 89 -6.22 -22.82 14.35
N MET A 90 -6.80 -21.84 13.67
CA MET A 90 -8.22 -21.50 13.80
C MET A 90 -8.90 -21.73 12.45
N LYS A 91 -10.11 -22.30 12.46
CA LYS A 91 -10.94 -22.39 11.24
C LYS A 91 -11.60 -21.06 10.99
N ASN A 92 -11.96 -20.78 9.74
CA ASN A 92 -12.81 -19.65 9.42
C ASN A 92 -14.23 -19.82 10.01
N HIS A 93 -14.94 -18.72 10.26
CA HIS A 93 -16.23 -18.67 10.96
C HIS A 93 -16.24 -19.39 12.31
N SER A 94 -15.14 -19.30 13.05
CA SER A 94 -15.01 -19.92 14.36
C SER A 94 -14.52 -18.92 15.40
N SER A 95 -14.48 -19.33 16.66
CA SER A 95 -13.91 -18.50 17.70
C SER A 95 -12.97 -19.27 18.61
N LYS A 96 -11.95 -18.59 19.12
CA LYS A 96 -10.99 -19.12 20.07
C LYS A 96 -10.85 -18.15 21.24
N MET A 97 -10.92 -18.68 22.46
CA MET A 97 -10.63 -17.91 23.66
C MET A 97 -9.14 -17.99 24.00
N VAL A 98 -8.52 -16.86 24.29
CA VAL A 98 -7.20 -16.77 24.93
C VAL A 98 -7.33 -15.87 26.14
N GLN A 99 -6.81 -16.34 27.27
CA GLN A 99 -6.75 -15.57 28.49
C GLN A 99 -5.40 -14.87 28.59
N PHE A 100 -5.41 -13.57 28.89
CA PHE A 100 -4.20 -12.80 29.17
C PHE A 100 -4.04 -12.61 30.66
N ASP A 101 -2.89 -13.01 31.19
CA ASP A 101 -2.55 -12.95 32.62
C ASP A 101 -1.57 -11.80 32.88
N PHE A 102 -2.02 -10.81 33.65
CA PHE A 102 -1.22 -9.65 34.08
C PHE A 102 -0.45 -9.89 35.38
N GLY A 103 -0.61 -11.06 36.00
CA GLY A 103 -0.22 -11.33 37.38
C GLY A 103 -1.20 -10.73 38.39
N ASN A 104 -0.98 -11.05 39.67
CA ASN A 104 -1.78 -10.54 40.81
C ASN A 104 -3.30 -10.74 40.64
N ASP A 105 -3.71 -11.95 40.21
CA ASP A 105 -5.11 -12.34 39.97
C ASP A 105 -5.86 -11.49 38.93
N SER A 106 -5.13 -10.79 38.07
CA SER A 106 -5.71 -9.95 37.03
C SER A 106 -5.61 -10.60 35.66
N THR A 107 -6.75 -10.95 35.08
CA THR A 107 -6.82 -11.60 33.77
C THR A 107 -7.86 -10.96 32.85
N VAL A 108 -7.57 -10.98 31.55
CA VAL A 108 -8.50 -10.53 30.50
C VAL A 108 -8.76 -11.67 29.52
N ASP A 109 -10.02 -12.02 29.32
CA ASP A 109 -10.40 -13.04 28.34
C ASP A 109 -10.67 -12.38 26.97
N VAL A 110 -9.90 -12.73 25.95
CA VAL A 110 -10.12 -12.25 24.58
C VAL A 110 -10.70 -13.39 23.74
N GLN A 111 -11.87 -13.14 23.17
CA GLN A 111 -12.48 -13.98 22.15
C GLN A 111 -12.02 -13.51 20.77
N PHE A 112 -11.16 -14.29 20.13
CA PHE A 112 -10.86 -14.14 18.72
C PHE A 112 -11.99 -14.75 17.91
N ILE A 113 -12.50 -14.02 16.92
CA ILE A 113 -13.58 -14.45 16.05
C ILE A 113 -13.06 -14.32 14.62
N SER A 114 -13.02 -15.41 13.85
CA SER A 114 -12.69 -15.35 12.43
C SER A 114 -13.94 -15.18 11.59
N ASP A 115 -13.80 -14.39 10.54
CA ASP A 115 -14.76 -14.31 9.45
C ASP A 115 -14.00 -14.16 8.12
N ASP A 116 -14.70 -14.37 7.01
CA ASP A 116 -14.14 -14.14 5.68
C ASP A 116 -13.63 -12.72 5.55
N PHE A 117 -12.47 -12.57 4.92
CA PHE A 117 -12.06 -11.29 4.35
C PHE A 117 -13.20 -10.73 3.49
N LYS A 118 -13.69 -9.55 3.85
CA LYS A 118 -14.87 -8.95 3.21
C LYS A 118 -14.49 -8.38 1.86
N THR A 119 -14.88 -9.10 0.82
CA THR A 119 -14.75 -8.66 -0.56
C THR A 119 -16.08 -8.07 -1.06
N GLN A 120 -15.97 -7.21 -2.06
CA GLN A 120 -17.09 -6.67 -2.82
C GLN A 120 -16.83 -6.94 -4.30
N GLU A 121 -17.70 -7.73 -4.93
CA GLU A 121 -17.68 -7.89 -6.37
C GLU A 121 -18.14 -6.58 -7.03
N ILE A 122 -17.31 -6.03 -7.91
CA ILE A 122 -17.60 -4.84 -8.70
C ILE A 122 -17.30 -5.13 -10.17
N GLN A 123 -17.97 -4.40 -11.06
CA GLN A 123 -17.82 -4.57 -12.50
C GLN A 123 -17.63 -3.21 -13.16
N PHE A 124 -16.93 -3.22 -14.29
CA PHE A 124 -16.73 -2.07 -15.17
C PHE A 124 -17.12 -2.49 -16.59
N ASP A 125 -17.49 -1.53 -17.44
CA ASP A 125 -17.80 -1.81 -18.84
C ASP A 125 -16.49 -2.07 -19.60
N SER A 126 -16.39 -3.21 -20.27
CA SER A 126 -15.21 -3.59 -21.05
C SER A 126 -15.33 -3.28 -22.54
N ASN A 127 -16.52 -2.91 -23.04
CA ASN A 127 -16.84 -2.95 -24.47
C ASN A 127 -17.33 -1.61 -25.04
N ASN A 128 -17.62 -0.62 -24.19
CA ASN A 128 -18.22 0.64 -24.63
C ASN A 128 -17.44 1.88 -24.14
N GLY A 129 -16.22 2.08 -24.64
CA GLY A 129 -15.52 3.36 -24.51
C GLY A 129 -16.10 4.46 -25.40
N ILE A 130 -16.11 5.69 -24.92
CA ILE A 130 -16.46 6.88 -25.73
C ILE A 130 -15.23 7.55 -26.35
N GLY A 131 -14.02 7.03 -26.06
CA GLY A 131 -12.76 7.46 -26.66
C GLY A 131 -12.12 8.63 -25.91
N TYR A 132 -12.24 8.67 -24.58
CA TYR A 132 -11.57 9.70 -23.79
C TYR A 132 -10.05 9.64 -23.97
N GLN A 133 -9.45 10.80 -24.25
CA GLN A 133 -8.01 10.91 -24.41
C GLN A 133 -7.36 11.39 -23.10
N VAL A 134 -6.28 10.71 -22.71
CA VAL A 134 -5.35 11.20 -21.68
C VAL A 134 -4.04 11.62 -22.38
N LYS A 135 -3.53 12.81 -22.06
CA LYS A 135 -2.28 13.31 -22.64
C LYS A 135 -1.10 12.96 -21.75
N TYR A 136 -0.03 12.47 -22.35
CA TYR A 136 1.23 12.12 -21.69
C TYR A 136 2.39 12.90 -22.29
N GLN A 137 3.49 12.97 -21.55
CA GLN A 137 4.72 13.57 -22.03
C GLN A 137 5.33 12.69 -23.13
N GLU A 138 5.60 13.26 -24.31
CA GLU A 138 6.21 12.53 -25.42
C GLU A 138 7.75 12.61 -25.40
N THR A 139 8.29 13.81 -25.23
CA THR A 139 9.74 14.04 -25.16
C THR A 139 10.15 14.49 -23.76
N PRO A 140 11.37 14.14 -23.27
CA PRO A 140 11.83 14.59 -21.97
C PRO A 140 11.81 16.12 -21.85
N SER A 141 11.02 16.61 -20.89
CA SER A 141 10.90 18.04 -20.58
C SER A 141 12.16 18.59 -19.93
N LYS A 142 12.28 19.92 -19.80
CA LYS A 142 13.42 20.51 -19.07
C LYS A 142 13.40 20.07 -17.60
N TYR A 143 12.21 20.01 -17.00
CA TYR A 143 12.02 19.49 -15.65
C TYR A 143 12.55 18.06 -15.48
N LEU A 144 12.19 17.14 -16.39
CA LEU A 144 12.63 15.74 -16.29
C LEU A 144 14.15 15.59 -16.45
N LYS A 145 14.77 16.37 -17.35
CA LYS A 145 16.24 16.41 -17.49
C LYS A 145 16.93 16.94 -16.23
N GLU A 146 16.32 17.91 -15.56
CA GLU A 146 16.83 18.43 -14.29
C GLU A 146 16.71 17.39 -13.16
N LEU A 147 15.57 16.68 -13.10
CA LEU A 147 15.34 15.60 -12.16
C LEU A 147 16.36 14.47 -12.34
N GLU A 148 16.57 14.01 -13.58
CA GLU A 148 17.57 13.00 -13.93
C GLU A 148 18.98 13.40 -13.45
N LYS A 149 19.37 14.64 -13.72
CA LYS A 149 20.69 15.16 -13.33
C LYS A 149 20.86 15.22 -11.81
N LYS A 150 19.81 15.61 -11.08
CA LYS A 150 19.88 15.84 -9.63
C LYS A 150 19.71 14.57 -8.81
N TYR A 151 18.90 13.64 -9.30
CA TYR A 151 18.56 12.37 -8.64
C TYR A 151 18.70 11.17 -9.59
N PRO A 152 19.93 10.89 -10.06
CA PRO A 152 20.17 9.76 -10.94
C PRO A 152 19.86 8.43 -10.23
N MET A 153 19.34 7.47 -10.98
CA MET A 153 19.10 6.11 -10.53
C MET A 153 20.17 5.18 -11.09
N ASP A 154 20.83 4.42 -10.21
CA ASP A 154 21.77 3.37 -10.60
C ASP A 154 21.00 2.06 -10.82
N LEU A 155 20.49 1.88 -12.05
CA LEU A 155 19.75 0.69 -12.46
C LEU A 155 20.73 -0.43 -12.86
N LYS A 156 20.57 -1.63 -12.30
CA LYS A 156 21.59 -2.69 -12.40
C LYS A 156 21.40 -3.68 -13.54
N GLY A 157 22.34 -3.78 -14.47
CA GLY A 157 22.33 -4.80 -15.53
C GLY A 157 21.63 -4.36 -16.82
N GLU A 158 21.90 -5.10 -17.89
CA GLU A 158 21.46 -4.80 -19.27
C GLU A 158 20.27 -5.71 -19.68
N ASN A 159 19.52 -5.32 -20.72
CA ASN A 159 18.42 -6.11 -21.33
C ASN A 159 17.28 -6.50 -20.37
N LYS A 160 16.84 -5.57 -19.53
CA LYS A 160 15.69 -5.78 -18.63
C LYS A 160 14.36 -5.71 -19.33
N SER A 161 13.41 -6.47 -18.83
CA SER A 161 11.98 -6.21 -19.04
C SER A 161 11.54 -4.89 -18.42
N ASP A 162 10.40 -4.36 -18.84
CA ASP A 162 9.84 -3.16 -18.23
C ASP A 162 9.49 -3.43 -16.76
N THR A 163 8.99 -4.62 -16.46
CA THR A 163 8.66 -5.03 -15.09
C THR A 163 9.88 -4.97 -14.17
N GLU A 164 11.04 -5.49 -14.59
CA GLU A 164 12.27 -5.46 -13.80
C GLU A 164 12.76 -4.02 -13.57
N THR A 165 12.73 -3.19 -14.62
CA THR A 165 13.10 -1.77 -14.53
C THR A 165 12.19 -1.03 -13.55
N VAL A 166 10.88 -1.21 -13.67
CA VAL A 166 9.90 -0.58 -12.77
C VAL A 166 10.09 -1.02 -11.32
N LEU A 167 10.40 -2.30 -11.06
CA LEU A 167 10.67 -2.80 -9.71
C LEU A 167 11.90 -2.15 -9.07
N GLU A 168 12.97 -1.87 -9.85
CA GLU A 168 14.14 -1.15 -9.34
C GLU A 168 13.83 0.30 -9.00
N VAL A 169 13.07 0.99 -9.86
CA VAL A 169 12.63 2.37 -9.59
C VAL A 169 11.72 2.41 -8.36
N LEU A 170 10.76 1.48 -8.28
CA LEU A 170 9.86 1.32 -7.14
C LEU A 170 10.64 1.14 -5.83
N HIS A 171 11.66 0.28 -5.83
CA HIS A 171 12.51 0.07 -4.67
C HIS A 171 13.38 1.29 -4.33
N TRP A 172 13.94 1.96 -5.35
CA TRP A 172 14.67 3.20 -5.14
C TRP A 172 13.78 4.25 -4.47
N VAL A 173 12.54 4.46 -4.94
CA VAL A 173 11.60 5.42 -4.35
C VAL A 173 11.17 4.99 -2.94
N GLY A 174 10.76 3.74 -2.77
CA GLY A 174 10.27 3.22 -1.48
C GLY A 174 11.34 3.21 -0.37
N SER A 175 12.62 3.34 -0.73
CA SER A 175 13.73 3.44 0.23
C SER A 175 14.13 4.88 0.59
N ARG A 176 13.51 5.90 -0.02
CA ARG A 176 13.91 7.30 0.20
C ARG A 176 13.50 7.85 1.58
N TRP A 177 12.30 7.51 2.07
CA TRP A 177 11.83 7.94 3.39
C TRP A 177 10.83 6.98 4.01
N LYS A 178 10.60 7.12 5.32
CA LYS A 178 9.50 6.44 6.03
C LYS A 178 8.23 7.27 5.94
N HIS A 179 7.09 6.64 5.67
CA HIS A 179 5.79 7.30 5.56
C HIS A 179 5.46 8.20 6.78
N ASN A 180 4.94 9.39 6.50
CA ASN A 180 4.36 10.29 7.50
C ASN A 180 3.07 10.92 6.94
N GLY A 181 1.93 10.49 7.46
CA GLY A 181 0.59 10.96 7.06
C GLY A 181 0.27 12.41 7.44
N SER A 182 1.05 13.00 8.35
CA SER A 182 0.76 14.28 9.01
C SER A 182 1.62 15.43 8.50
N ASN A 183 2.26 15.28 7.34
CA ASN A 183 3.13 16.29 6.74
C ASN A 183 2.82 16.41 5.24
N SER A 184 3.25 17.50 4.61
CA SER A 184 3.09 17.69 3.16
C SER A 184 4.26 18.49 2.60
N PRO A 185 4.75 18.14 1.40
CA PRO A 185 5.85 18.85 0.79
C PRO A 185 5.42 20.26 0.38
N SER A 186 6.35 21.20 0.28
CA SER A 186 6.01 22.58 -0.13
C SER A 186 5.52 22.68 -1.57
N LYS A 187 5.92 21.73 -2.44
CA LYS A 187 5.43 21.56 -3.80
C LYS A 187 5.22 20.10 -4.15
N SER A 188 4.23 19.84 -5.00
CA SER A 188 3.85 18.50 -5.47
C SER A 188 4.65 18.07 -6.71
N ASP A 189 5.98 18.08 -6.60
CA ASP A 189 6.92 17.68 -7.66
C ASP A 189 8.11 16.93 -7.06
N ALA A 190 8.69 15.99 -7.82
CA ALA A 190 9.72 15.09 -7.30
C ALA A 190 11.00 15.77 -6.82
N ILE A 191 11.49 16.80 -7.51
CA ILE A 191 12.69 17.54 -7.10
C ILE A 191 12.48 18.14 -5.70
N THR A 192 11.39 18.89 -5.52
CA THR A 192 11.10 19.52 -4.22
C THR A 192 10.91 18.48 -3.11
N ILE A 193 10.16 17.40 -3.38
CA ILE A 193 9.94 16.32 -2.41
C ILE A 193 11.27 15.69 -1.98
N LEU A 194 12.14 15.37 -2.93
CA LEU A 194 13.42 14.72 -2.65
C LEU A 194 14.41 15.67 -1.97
N ASP A 195 14.37 16.97 -2.27
CA ASP A 195 15.15 17.99 -1.56
C ASP A 195 14.77 18.03 -0.08
N GLU A 196 13.48 18.15 0.20
CA GLU A 196 12.97 18.21 1.57
C GLU A 196 13.21 16.89 2.32
N VAL A 197 13.15 15.73 1.64
CA VAL A 197 13.54 14.44 2.22
C VAL A 197 15.01 14.41 2.60
N ASN A 198 15.91 14.97 1.76
CA ASN A 198 17.33 15.09 2.09
C ASN A 198 17.57 16.00 3.32
N GLU A 199 16.66 16.94 3.57
CA GLU A 199 16.62 17.78 4.78
C GLU A 199 15.97 17.08 6.00
N GLY A 200 15.57 15.81 5.86
CA GLY A 200 15.01 14.98 6.92
C GLY A 200 13.48 14.96 6.99
N GLN A 201 12.80 15.60 6.04
CA GLN A 201 11.33 15.54 5.96
C GLN A 201 10.85 14.15 5.55
N ARG A 202 9.57 13.89 5.86
CA ARG A 202 8.87 12.64 5.56
C ARG A 202 7.46 12.97 5.12
N PHE A 203 6.93 12.21 4.18
CA PHE A 203 5.69 12.56 3.48
C PHE A 203 4.72 11.38 3.32
N PRO A 204 3.44 11.67 3.03
CA PRO A 204 2.38 10.67 2.84
C PRO A 204 2.43 9.99 1.47
N CYS A 205 1.50 9.06 1.25
CA CYS A 205 1.34 8.27 0.01
C CYS A 205 1.50 9.07 -1.29
N PHE A 206 0.86 10.24 -1.41
CA PHE A 206 0.89 11.01 -2.65
C PHE A 206 2.28 11.49 -3.03
N ALA A 207 3.17 11.73 -2.06
CA ALA A 207 4.55 12.13 -2.36
C ALA A 207 5.34 10.97 -2.96
N PHE A 208 5.13 9.74 -2.47
CA PHE A 208 5.72 8.53 -3.08
C PHE A 208 5.23 8.35 -4.51
N ALA A 209 3.92 8.49 -4.74
CA ALA A 209 3.33 8.36 -6.05
C ALA A 209 3.88 9.40 -7.06
N ILE A 210 4.03 10.66 -6.64
CA ILE A 210 4.60 11.72 -7.47
C ILE A 210 6.06 11.41 -7.84
N VAL A 211 6.90 11.10 -6.86
CA VAL A 211 8.31 10.79 -7.10
C VAL A 211 8.45 9.56 -8.01
N LEU A 212 7.66 8.51 -7.76
CA LEU A 212 7.66 7.32 -8.59
C LEU A 212 7.23 7.60 -10.04
N ARG A 213 6.13 8.34 -10.23
CA ARG A 213 5.69 8.75 -11.57
C ARG A 213 6.78 9.54 -12.31
N ASP A 214 7.38 10.51 -11.64
CA ASP A 214 8.36 11.40 -12.27
C ASP A 214 9.66 10.66 -12.61
N GLN A 215 10.14 9.79 -11.73
CA GLN A 215 11.33 8.96 -12.01
C GLN A 215 11.08 7.94 -13.13
N LEU A 216 9.88 7.36 -13.22
CA LEU A 216 9.50 6.52 -14.36
C LEU A 216 9.44 7.35 -15.66
N SER A 217 8.95 8.58 -15.58
CA SER A 217 8.88 9.49 -16.73
C SER A 217 10.26 9.94 -17.22
N VAL A 218 11.26 10.05 -16.33
CA VAL A 218 12.67 10.28 -16.70
C VAL A 218 13.19 9.16 -17.62
N LEU A 219 12.82 7.91 -17.34
CA LEU A 219 13.18 6.74 -18.15
C LEU A 219 12.34 6.59 -19.42
N GLY A 220 11.42 7.51 -19.69
CA GLY A 220 10.56 7.49 -20.88
C GLY A 220 9.27 6.67 -20.73
N TYR A 221 8.98 6.13 -19.55
CA TYR A 221 7.71 5.44 -19.31
C TYR A 221 6.53 6.42 -19.26
N LYS A 222 5.39 5.96 -19.75
CA LYS A 222 4.10 6.65 -19.57
C LYS A 222 3.57 6.28 -18.19
N ALA A 223 3.76 7.16 -17.21
CA ALA A 223 3.28 6.96 -15.85
C ALA A 223 2.25 8.02 -15.44
N ARG A 224 1.37 7.65 -14.52
CA ARG A 224 0.35 8.55 -13.94
C ARG A 224 0.16 8.26 -12.46
N THR A 225 -0.19 9.29 -11.70
CA THR A 225 -0.73 9.06 -10.36
C THR A 225 -2.18 8.61 -10.47
N ILE A 226 -2.56 7.68 -9.61
CA ILE A 226 -3.96 7.27 -9.40
C ILE A 226 -4.39 7.60 -7.98
N TYR A 227 -5.56 8.21 -7.86
CA TYR A 227 -6.18 8.58 -6.59
C TYR A 227 -7.31 7.60 -6.33
N LEU A 228 -7.04 6.65 -5.44
CA LEU A 228 -7.95 5.60 -5.03
C LEU A 228 -8.87 6.09 -3.92
N LYS A 229 -10.15 5.69 -3.93
CA LYS A 229 -11.10 6.07 -2.89
C LYS A 229 -12.05 4.94 -2.56
N THR A 230 -12.45 4.88 -1.30
CA THR A 230 -13.38 3.87 -0.79
C THR A 230 -14.81 4.07 -1.27
N ALA A 231 -15.60 3.00 -1.29
CA ALA A 231 -17.02 3.07 -1.65
C ALA A 231 -17.82 4.06 -0.78
N ASP A 232 -17.46 4.18 0.51
CA ASP A 232 -18.10 5.04 1.50
C ASP A 232 -17.48 6.46 1.58
N ALA A 233 -16.60 6.85 0.66
CA ALA A 233 -15.86 8.13 0.73
C ALA A 233 -16.75 9.38 0.88
N ALA A 234 -17.99 9.33 0.36
CA ALA A 234 -18.97 10.42 0.49
C ALA A 234 -19.48 10.63 1.93
N THR A 235 -19.35 9.63 2.79
CA THR A 235 -19.94 9.57 4.13
C THR A 235 -18.94 9.21 5.24
N SER A 236 -17.76 8.72 4.88
CA SER A 236 -16.76 8.24 5.83
C SER A 236 -16.21 9.35 6.73
N ASN A 237 -16.10 9.06 8.02
CA ASN A 237 -15.41 9.92 8.99
C ASN A 237 -13.92 9.57 9.12
N TYR A 238 -13.42 8.65 8.30
CA TYR A 238 -12.04 8.17 8.29
C TYR A 238 -11.36 8.50 6.95
N PRO A 239 -10.02 8.50 6.89
CA PRO A 239 -9.29 8.62 5.63
C PRO A 239 -9.84 7.63 4.61
N SER A 240 -10.36 8.16 3.50
CA SER A 240 -11.06 7.41 2.46
C SER A 240 -10.35 7.49 1.11
N GLY A 241 -9.07 7.87 1.11
CA GLY A 241 -8.24 7.91 -0.08
C GLY A 241 -6.83 7.39 0.15
N HIS A 242 -6.28 6.78 -0.91
CA HIS A 242 -4.89 6.41 -1.06
C HIS A 242 -4.38 6.86 -2.43
N VAL A 243 -3.08 7.10 -2.56
CA VAL A 243 -2.49 7.55 -3.83
C VAL A 243 -1.34 6.63 -4.19
N ALA A 244 -1.39 6.09 -5.41
CA ALA A 244 -0.39 5.20 -5.96
C ALA A 244 -0.05 5.64 -7.40
N THR A 245 0.78 4.86 -8.08
CA THR A 245 1.18 5.12 -9.46
C THR A 245 0.75 3.97 -10.35
N GLU A 246 0.33 4.28 -11.56
CA GLU A 246 0.25 3.32 -12.65
C GLU A 246 1.24 3.69 -13.74
N VAL A 247 1.84 2.67 -14.34
CA VAL A 247 2.79 2.79 -15.44
C VAL A 247 2.39 1.88 -16.58
N TYR A 248 2.49 2.37 -17.80
CA TYR A 248 2.30 1.55 -18.99
C TYR A 248 3.59 0.79 -19.31
N LEU A 249 3.49 -0.53 -19.37
CA LEU A 249 4.57 -1.45 -19.75
C LEU A 249 4.44 -1.69 -21.26
N ASP A 250 5.45 -1.25 -22.02
CA ASP A 250 5.47 -1.35 -23.48
C ASP A 250 5.58 -2.82 -23.92
N ASP A 251 6.38 -3.63 -23.20
CA ASP A 251 6.59 -5.05 -23.48
C ASP A 251 5.33 -5.94 -23.28
N LEU A 252 4.48 -5.58 -22.32
CA LEU A 252 3.23 -6.27 -22.01
C LEU A 252 1.99 -5.57 -22.57
N GLU A 253 2.17 -4.41 -23.21
CA GLU A 253 1.11 -3.53 -23.71
C GLU A 253 -0.02 -3.26 -22.69
N LYS A 254 0.34 -3.02 -21.43
CA LYS A 254 -0.65 -2.84 -20.36
C LYS A 254 -0.23 -1.87 -19.27
N TRP A 255 -1.22 -1.33 -18.57
CA TRP A 255 -1.02 -0.59 -17.33
C TRP A 255 -0.71 -1.55 -16.17
N ALA A 256 0.18 -1.12 -15.27
CA ALA A 256 0.57 -1.84 -14.06
C ALA A 256 0.52 -0.91 -12.84
N TYR A 257 -0.09 -1.40 -11.76
CA TYR A 257 -0.17 -0.73 -10.46
C TYR A 257 1.15 -0.88 -9.71
N VAL A 258 1.65 0.22 -9.15
CA VAL A 258 2.83 0.24 -8.29
C VAL A 258 2.64 1.20 -7.12
N ASP A 259 2.97 0.74 -5.92
CA ASP A 259 2.81 1.50 -4.68
C ASP A 259 4.16 1.83 -4.05
N GLY A 260 4.61 3.06 -4.24
CA GLY A 260 5.88 3.55 -3.70
C GLY A 260 5.93 3.62 -2.17
N GLN A 261 4.78 3.75 -1.49
CA GLN A 261 4.76 3.77 -0.02
C GLN A 261 5.07 2.38 0.54
N PHE A 262 4.50 1.34 -0.07
CA PHE A 262 4.69 -0.03 0.37
C PHE A 262 5.85 -0.75 -0.33
N ASN A 263 6.42 -0.16 -1.40
CA ASN A 263 7.32 -0.85 -2.32
C ASN A 263 6.70 -2.17 -2.80
N ALA A 264 5.49 -2.07 -3.34
CA ALA A 264 4.65 -3.21 -3.68
C ALA A 264 4.15 -3.13 -5.14
N MET A 265 4.34 -4.22 -5.87
CA MET A 265 3.76 -4.45 -7.20
C MET A 265 2.96 -5.77 -7.18
N PRO A 266 1.62 -5.73 -7.22
CA PRO A 266 0.81 -6.94 -7.25
C PRO A 266 0.87 -7.62 -8.62
N MET A 267 0.93 -8.95 -8.62
CA MET A 267 1.07 -9.79 -9.81
C MET A 267 0.21 -11.05 -9.71
N VAL A 268 -0.17 -11.61 -10.85
CA VAL A 268 -0.66 -12.99 -10.98
C VAL A 268 0.14 -13.64 -12.11
N ASN A 269 0.70 -14.83 -11.86
CA ASN A 269 1.53 -15.57 -12.83
C ASN A 269 2.67 -14.70 -13.42
N ASP A 270 3.37 -13.95 -12.57
CA ASP A 270 4.45 -13.00 -12.92
C ASP A 270 4.04 -11.84 -13.85
N ILE A 271 2.73 -11.65 -14.08
CA ILE A 271 2.20 -10.51 -14.83
C ILE A 271 1.72 -9.43 -13.85
N PRO A 272 2.27 -8.20 -13.90
CA PRO A 272 1.78 -7.07 -13.11
C PRO A 272 0.30 -6.78 -13.36
N LEU A 273 -0.43 -6.44 -12.30
CA LEU A 273 -1.85 -6.08 -12.37
C LEU A 273 -2.02 -4.56 -12.38
N ASN A 274 -2.97 -4.02 -13.15
CA ASN A 274 -3.49 -2.68 -12.90
C ASN A 274 -4.44 -2.67 -11.68
N ALA A 275 -4.92 -1.49 -11.25
CA ALA A 275 -5.75 -1.38 -10.06
C ALA A 275 -7.09 -2.17 -10.14
N VAL A 276 -7.74 -2.24 -11.31
CA VAL A 276 -8.98 -3.01 -11.50
C VAL A 276 -8.72 -4.51 -11.51
N GLU A 277 -7.68 -4.94 -12.22
CA GLU A 277 -7.24 -6.35 -12.23
C GLU A 277 -6.84 -6.80 -10.83
N PHE A 278 -6.17 -5.94 -10.05
CA PHE A 278 -5.79 -6.22 -8.68
C PHE A 278 -7.01 -6.36 -7.76
N GLN A 279 -7.99 -5.47 -7.88
CA GLN A 279 -9.26 -5.58 -7.16
C GLN A 279 -9.96 -6.91 -7.48
N THR A 280 -10.02 -7.26 -8.77
CA THR A 280 -10.67 -8.48 -9.24
C THR A 280 -9.93 -9.71 -8.72
N ALA A 281 -8.59 -9.69 -8.76
CA ALA A 281 -7.77 -10.79 -8.29
C ALA A 281 -7.88 -10.98 -6.77
N LEU A 282 -7.95 -9.91 -5.97
CA LEU A 282 -8.21 -10.02 -4.53
C LEU A 282 -9.60 -10.58 -4.21
N THR A 283 -10.59 -10.27 -5.05
CA THR A 283 -11.98 -10.74 -4.88
C THR A 283 -12.16 -12.20 -5.27
N ASN A 284 -11.59 -12.60 -6.42
CA ASN A 284 -11.92 -13.88 -7.07
C ASN A 284 -10.76 -14.89 -7.10
N ASN A 285 -9.52 -14.45 -6.92
CA ASN A 285 -8.33 -15.29 -7.12
C ASN A 285 -7.19 -14.94 -6.15
N TYR A 286 -7.54 -14.65 -4.90
CA TYR A 286 -6.60 -14.16 -3.89
C TYR A 286 -5.34 -15.01 -3.79
N LYS A 287 -5.49 -16.34 -3.87
CA LYS A 287 -4.40 -17.30 -3.71
C LYS A 287 -3.25 -17.06 -4.68
N ASN A 288 -3.57 -16.69 -5.92
CA ASN A 288 -2.58 -16.50 -6.98
C ASN A 288 -1.98 -15.09 -7.00
N VAL A 289 -2.51 -14.17 -6.19
CA VAL A 289 -1.94 -12.83 -6.04
C VAL A 289 -0.59 -12.94 -5.33
N ILE A 290 0.44 -12.33 -5.91
CA ILE A 290 1.74 -12.15 -5.30
C ILE A 290 2.00 -10.65 -5.18
N VAL A 291 2.60 -10.22 -4.08
CA VAL A 291 3.06 -8.83 -3.92
C VAL A 291 4.57 -8.83 -4.10
N LYS A 292 5.03 -8.46 -5.29
CA LYS A 292 6.46 -8.42 -5.63
C LYS A 292 7.08 -7.16 -5.03
N THR A 293 8.26 -7.32 -4.46
CA THR A 293 9.10 -6.24 -3.89
C THR A 293 10.57 -6.62 -4.02
N LEU A 294 11.46 -5.61 -4.11
CA LEU A 294 12.91 -5.81 -3.98
C LEU A 294 13.45 -5.47 -2.58
N ASN A 295 12.57 -5.17 -1.62
CA ASN A 295 12.99 -5.04 -0.23
C ASN A 295 13.58 -6.36 0.27
N THR A 296 14.63 -6.26 1.11
CA THR A 296 15.23 -7.40 1.80
C THR A 296 14.22 -8.09 2.71
N GLU A 297 13.35 -7.30 3.34
CA GLU A 297 12.20 -7.80 4.10
C GLU A 297 10.96 -7.79 3.20
N PRO A 298 10.24 -8.92 3.06
CA PRO A 298 9.08 -8.99 2.20
C PRO A 298 7.96 -8.07 2.72
N VAL A 299 7.29 -7.39 1.79
CA VAL A 299 5.99 -6.77 2.06
C VAL A 299 5.02 -7.90 2.36
N TYR A 300 4.39 -7.86 3.53
CA TYR A 300 3.46 -8.92 3.88
C TYR A 300 2.18 -8.79 3.07
N LYS A 301 1.92 -9.79 2.22
CA LYS A 301 0.82 -9.82 1.26
C LYS A 301 -0.52 -9.43 1.92
N ASN A 302 -0.92 -10.12 2.99
CA ASN A 302 -2.20 -9.88 3.66
C ASN A 302 -2.29 -8.46 4.23
N ASN A 303 -1.24 -7.93 4.88
CA ASN A 303 -1.22 -6.55 5.40
C ASN A 303 -1.43 -5.51 4.30
N PHE A 304 -0.74 -5.69 3.18
CA PHE A 304 -0.87 -4.78 2.06
C PHE A 304 -2.26 -4.87 1.43
N ASN A 305 -2.77 -6.09 1.24
CA ASN A 305 -4.09 -6.34 0.67
C ASN A 305 -5.23 -5.81 1.55
N ASP A 306 -5.18 -6.06 2.87
CA ASP A 306 -6.13 -5.52 3.85
C ASP A 306 -6.18 -3.99 3.79
N PHE A 307 -5.02 -3.36 3.67
CA PHE A 307 -4.91 -1.91 3.57
C PHE A 307 -5.47 -1.39 2.25
N ILE A 308 -5.06 -1.96 1.11
CA ILE A 308 -5.30 -1.37 -0.21
C ILE A 308 -6.70 -1.68 -0.75
N TYR A 309 -7.24 -2.87 -0.45
CA TYR A 309 -8.46 -3.37 -1.05
C TYR A 309 -9.66 -2.42 -0.94
N PRO A 310 -9.95 -1.79 0.22
CA PRO A 310 -11.08 -0.88 0.34
C PRO A 310 -10.98 0.34 -0.60
N TYR A 311 -9.76 0.76 -0.96
CA TYR A 311 -9.54 1.93 -1.81
C TYR A 311 -9.68 1.62 -3.30
N LEU A 312 -9.63 0.35 -3.73
CA LEU A 312 -9.74 -0.06 -5.12
C LEU A 312 -11.19 -0.01 -5.66
N TYR A 313 -11.94 1.04 -5.32
CA TYR A 313 -13.35 1.20 -5.70
C TYR A 313 -13.54 2.33 -6.72
N TYR A 314 -13.29 3.57 -6.32
CA TYR A 314 -13.20 4.69 -7.27
C TYR A 314 -11.75 4.97 -7.61
N ILE A 315 -11.42 4.99 -8.91
CA ILE A 315 -10.05 5.18 -9.38
C ILE A 315 -10.01 6.44 -10.22
N GLU A 316 -9.17 7.40 -9.86
CA GLU A 316 -9.11 8.70 -10.53
C GLU A 316 -7.71 8.99 -11.04
N THR A 317 -7.59 9.60 -12.21
CA THR A 317 -6.31 10.12 -12.72
C THR A 317 -6.46 11.48 -13.43
N SER A 318 -5.34 12.19 -13.62
CA SER A 318 -5.30 13.43 -14.40
C SER A 318 -5.46 13.13 -15.88
N LEU A 319 -6.25 13.95 -16.59
CA LEU A 319 -6.35 13.89 -18.05
C LEU A 319 -5.10 14.42 -18.77
N ASP A 320 -4.20 15.08 -18.04
CA ASP A 320 -2.99 15.68 -18.59
C ASP A 320 -1.78 15.42 -17.68
N ASN A 321 -0.98 14.42 -18.05
CA ASN A 321 0.25 13.99 -17.40
C ASN A 321 1.50 14.59 -18.07
N ARG A 322 1.36 15.63 -18.91
CA ARG A 322 2.50 16.38 -19.45
C ARG A 322 3.08 17.36 -18.42
N TYR A 323 4.39 17.56 -18.51
CA TYR A 323 5.14 18.55 -17.77
C TYR A 323 5.17 19.87 -18.54
N GLU A 324 5.41 20.99 -17.85
CA GLU A 324 5.68 22.31 -18.46
C GLU A 324 4.67 22.72 -19.55
N LYS A 325 3.40 22.36 -19.36
CA LYS A 325 2.33 22.59 -20.33
C LYS A 325 1.84 24.04 -20.32
N ASP A 326 1.75 24.64 -21.51
CA ASP A 326 1.17 25.99 -21.70
C ASP A 326 -0.31 26.05 -21.30
N LYS A 327 -1.06 25.00 -21.68
CA LYS A 327 -2.47 24.85 -21.34
C LYS A 327 -2.76 23.41 -20.92
N ARG A 328 -3.45 23.28 -19.79
CA ARG A 328 -3.95 22.00 -19.30
C ARG A 328 -5.06 21.46 -20.20
N PHE A 329 -4.89 20.25 -20.69
CA PHE A 329 -5.91 19.49 -21.38
C PHE A 329 -7.05 19.15 -20.42
N LYS A 330 -8.29 19.28 -20.91
CA LYS A 330 -9.53 19.13 -20.16
C LYS A 330 -10.60 18.54 -21.07
N ILE A 331 -11.53 17.79 -20.50
CA ILE A 331 -12.74 17.32 -21.16
C ILE A 331 -13.92 17.96 -20.42
N ASP A 332 -14.79 18.68 -21.13
CA ASP A 332 -15.93 19.40 -20.54
C ASP A 332 -15.56 20.31 -19.35
N GLY A 333 -14.40 20.96 -19.44
CA GLY A 333 -13.85 21.81 -18.38
C GLY A 333 -13.30 21.05 -17.16
N LYS A 334 -13.43 19.72 -17.13
CA LYS A 334 -12.91 18.82 -16.10
C LYS A 334 -11.46 18.46 -16.39
N ARG A 335 -10.68 18.30 -15.33
CA ARG A 335 -9.22 18.12 -15.41
C ARG A 335 -8.78 16.68 -15.14
N ASN A 336 -9.67 15.88 -14.57
CA ASN A 336 -9.43 14.50 -14.18
C ASN A 336 -10.56 13.63 -14.72
N MET A 337 -10.30 12.33 -14.75
CA MET A 337 -11.27 11.28 -15.05
C MET A 337 -11.35 10.34 -13.87
N MET A 338 -12.57 9.94 -13.50
CA MET A 338 -12.82 8.94 -12.46
C MET A 338 -13.52 7.73 -13.07
N LEU A 339 -12.90 6.57 -12.91
CA LEU A 339 -13.50 5.28 -13.15
C LEU A 339 -14.43 4.92 -11.98
N VAL A 340 -15.67 4.61 -12.31
CA VAL A 340 -16.76 4.32 -11.37
C VAL A 340 -17.33 2.94 -11.68
N PRO A 341 -17.51 2.06 -10.68
CA PRO A 341 -18.14 0.76 -10.90
C PRO A 341 -19.55 0.88 -11.48
N LEU A 342 -19.95 -0.10 -12.28
CA LEU A 342 -21.31 -0.22 -12.79
C LEU A 342 -22.32 -0.27 -11.63
N GLY A 343 -23.37 0.54 -11.73
CA GLY A 343 -24.40 0.67 -10.70
C GLY A 343 -24.03 1.54 -9.49
N ALA A 344 -22.78 2.02 -9.39
CA ALA A 344 -22.37 2.93 -8.33
C ALA A 344 -22.73 4.39 -8.68
N ASP A 345 -23.01 5.18 -7.64
CA ASP A 345 -23.17 6.62 -7.78
C ASP A 345 -21.83 7.29 -8.10
N ASN A 346 -21.87 8.31 -8.96
CA ASN A 346 -20.70 9.14 -9.19
C ASN A 346 -20.31 9.87 -7.90
N LEU A 347 -19.10 9.64 -7.38
CA LEU A 347 -18.62 10.27 -6.15
C LEU A 347 -18.46 11.79 -6.32
N LYS A 348 -19.36 12.58 -5.72
CA LYS A 348 -19.36 14.05 -5.85
C LYS A 348 -18.65 14.81 -4.73
N LYS A 349 -18.32 14.14 -3.63
CA LYS A 349 -17.66 14.75 -2.46
C LYS A 349 -16.93 13.69 -1.65
N THR A 350 -15.96 14.11 -0.86
CA THR A 350 -15.35 13.29 0.19
C THR A 350 -15.61 13.95 1.55
N LYS A 351 -16.19 13.20 2.49
CA LYS A 351 -16.58 13.78 3.78
C LYS A 351 -15.36 14.07 4.65
N PHE A 352 -14.48 13.09 4.81
CA PHE A 352 -13.29 13.22 5.65
C PHE A 352 -12.38 14.38 5.24
N TYR A 353 -12.15 14.57 3.94
CA TYR A 353 -11.31 15.67 3.43
C TYR A 353 -12.08 16.98 3.20
N GLY A 354 -13.40 17.00 3.42
CA GLY A 354 -14.24 18.20 3.22
C GLY A 354 -14.22 18.76 1.79
N SER A 355 -13.95 17.93 0.77
CA SER A 355 -13.74 18.39 -0.61
C SER A 355 -14.86 17.95 -1.56
N ASN A 356 -15.24 18.84 -2.48
CA ASN A 356 -16.14 18.55 -3.59
C ASN A 356 -15.36 18.00 -4.81
N ILE A 357 -15.98 17.11 -5.57
CA ILE A 357 -15.44 16.49 -6.79
C ILE A 357 -16.24 17.00 -8.00
N ASP A 358 -16.06 18.28 -8.30
CA ASP A 358 -16.64 18.96 -9.46
C ASP A 358 -15.70 19.00 -10.66
N TYR A 359 -14.53 18.35 -10.56
CA TYR A 359 -13.42 18.47 -11.51
C TYR A 359 -13.14 17.19 -12.31
N CYS A 360 -13.97 16.16 -12.13
CA CYS A 360 -13.89 14.88 -12.85
C CYS A 360 -14.97 14.78 -13.93
N VAL A 361 -14.59 14.27 -15.11
CA VAL A 361 -15.52 13.45 -15.90
C VAL A 361 -15.59 12.05 -15.29
N TYR A 362 -16.71 11.36 -15.47
CA TYR A 362 -16.93 10.03 -14.91
C TYR A 362 -17.10 9.05 -16.07
N THR A 363 -16.46 7.89 -15.96
CA THR A 363 -16.62 6.77 -16.89
C THR A 363 -16.74 5.48 -16.09
N ASN A 364 -17.40 4.49 -16.65
CA ASN A 364 -17.35 3.10 -16.18
C ASN A 364 -16.58 2.21 -17.18
N SER A 365 -16.08 2.79 -18.27
CA SER A 365 -15.39 2.05 -19.33
C SER A 365 -13.91 1.86 -19.03
N LEU A 366 -13.47 0.61 -19.07
CA LEU A 366 -12.06 0.24 -19.00
C LEU A 366 -11.30 0.69 -20.24
N GLU A 367 -11.94 0.72 -21.43
CA GLU A 367 -11.30 1.21 -22.65
C GLU A 367 -10.93 2.69 -22.55
N ASP A 368 -11.80 3.51 -21.93
CA ASP A 368 -11.50 4.93 -21.68
C ASP A 368 -10.41 5.09 -20.61
N PHE A 369 -10.53 4.37 -19.49
CA PHE A 369 -9.64 4.58 -18.35
C PHE A 369 -8.25 3.99 -18.53
N TYR A 370 -8.16 2.83 -19.18
CA TYR A 370 -6.92 2.11 -19.47
C TYR A 370 -6.54 2.19 -20.94
N ALA A 371 -7.02 3.20 -21.66
CA ALA A 371 -6.57 3.51 -23.01
C ALA A 371 -5.03 3.45 -23.10
N LYS A 372 -4.53 2.80 -24.15
CA LYS A 372 -3.11 2.81 -24.50
C LYS A 372 -2.67 4.28 -24.63
N PRO A 373 -1.60 4.72 -23.94
CA PRO A 373 -1.09 6.07 -24.12
C PRO A 373 -0.73 6.26 -25.59
N ASN A 374 -0.96 7.44 -26.17
CA ASN A 374 -0.70 7.67 -27.60
C ASN A 374 0.77 7.36 -27.92
N ILE A 375 1.04 6.20 -28.51
CA ILE A 375 2.33 5.86 -29.07
C ILE A 375 2.26 6.33 -30.53
N GLU A 376 2.72 7.54 -30.81
CA GLU A 376 3.30 7.76 -32.13
C GLU A 376 4.61 6.98 -32.13
N ASN A 377 4.70 6.00 -33.04
CA ASN A 377 5.80 5.07 -33.24
C ASN A 377 7.13 5.60 -32.71
N LYS A 378 7.71 4.92 -31.71
CA LYS A 378 9.18 4.92 -31.55
C LYS A 378 9.69 4.34 -32.87
N ASP A 379 10.17 5.20 -33.75
CA ASP A 379 10.71 4.81 -35.04
C ASP A 379 11.76 3.70 -34.86
N ILE A 380 11.69 2.78 -35.84
CA ILE A 380 12.62 1.71 -36.19
C ILE A 380 14.07 2.21 -36.24
#